data_AF-A0A3P7EEV8-F1
#
_entry.id   AF-A0A3P7EEV8-F1
#
_cell.length_a   1.000
_cell.length_b   1.000
_cell.length_c   1.000
_cell.angle_alpha   90.00
_cell.angle_beta   90.00
_cell.angle_gamma   90.00
#
_symmetry.space_group_name_H-M   'P 1'
#
loop_
_entity.id
_entity.type
_entity.pdbx_description
1 polymer ?
#
loop_
_entity_poly.entity_id
_entity_poly.type
_entity_poly.pdbx_seq_one_letter_code
_entity_poly.pdbx_strand_id
1 'polypeptide(L)'
;MCTLYHGTETTGKYASVIFVVLLAADRYCAMCCPMLCARYRNYCIAVSTSVIAWIIAFSAAIPLFLYSEVIELQTYRTEELNKSVCIAKWPSLTSARWYITFSSILIYAVPLALMTYFNYNVLKKLRKALNN
;
A
#
# COMPACT_ATOMS: atom_id res chain seq x y z
N MET A 1 14.89 13.64 9.58
CA MET A 1 14.93 13.21 8.16
C MET A 1 14.65 11.70 8.02
N CYS A 2 15.38 10.83 8.72
CA CYS A 2 15.18 9.37 8.68
C CYS A 2 13.71 8.94 8.85
N THR A 3 13.02 9.53 9.82
CA THR A 3 11.60 9.24 10.09
C THR A 3 10.67 9.60 8.96
N LEU A 4 10.86 10.77 8.38
CA LEU A 4 10.08 11.19 7.22
C LEU A 4 10.38 10.29 6.03
N TYR A 5 11.64 9.90 5.82
CA TYR A 5 12.02 8.98 4.75
C TYR A 5 11.28 7.64 4.86
N HIS A 6 11.47 6.89 5.95
CA HIS A 6 10.83 5.57 6.12
C HIS A 6 9.31 5.66 6.17
N GLY A 7 8.77 6.66 6.88
CA GLY A 7 7.33 6.87 6.99
C GLY A 7 6.68 7.22 5.65
N THR A 8 7.26 8.14 4.87
CA THR A 8 6.70 8.52 3.56
C THR A 8 6.89 7.42 2.52
N GLU A 9 8.03 6.71 2.53
CA GLU A 9 8.26 5.56 1.66
C GLU A 9 7.20 4.47 1.90
N THR A 10 6.98 4.09 3.16
CA THR A 10 5.95 3.10 3.51
C THR A 10 4.54 3.58 3.22
N THR A 11 4.22 4.84 3.53
CA THR A 11 2.93 5.45 3.17
C THR A 11 2.69 5.39 1.67
N GLY A 12 3.68 5.76 0.86
CA GLY A 12 3.61 5.72 -0.60
C GLY A 12 3.41 4.31 -1.15
N LYS A 13 4.09 3.31 -0.56
CA LYS A 13 3.89 1.89 -0.89
C LYS A 13 2.45 1.44 -0.64
N TYR A 14 1.92 1.71 0.56
CA TYR A 14 0.54 1.37 0.89
C TYR A 14 -0.46 2.08 -0.03
N ALA A 15 -0.32 3.39 -0.20
CA ALA A 15 -1.20 4.19 -1.04
C ALA A 15 -1.21 3.66 -2.48
N SER A 16 -0.03 3.40 -3.06
CA SER A 16 0.10 2.87 -4.43
C SER A 16 -0.69 1.57 -4.60
N VAL A 17 -0.54 0.62 -3.67
CA VAL A 17 -1.25 -0.66 -3.75
C VAL A 17 -2.76 -0.49 -3.60
N ILE A 18 -3.21 0.33 -2.65
CA ILE A 18 -4.64 0.61 -2.45
C ILE A 18 -5.22 1.25 -3.72
N PHE A 19 -4.55 2.23 -4.33
CA PHE A 19 -5.00 2.86 -5.56
C PHE A 19 -5.09 1.91 -6.74
N VAL A 20 -4.12 0.99 -6.90
CA VAL A 20 -4.20 -0.02 -7.97
C VAL A 20 -5.39 -0.96 -7.74
N VAL A 21 -5.68 -1.35 -6.49
CA VAL A 21 -6.88 -2.15 -6.17
C VAL A 21 -8.15 -1.35 -6.48
N LEU A 22 -8.22 -0.08 -6.09
CA LEU A 22 -9.37 0.79 -6.38
C LEU A 22 -9.59 0.96 -7.89
N LEU A 23 -8.52 1.12 -8.68
CA LEU A 23 -8.60 1.19 -10.14
C LEU A 23 -9.09 -0.12 -10.76
N ALA A 24 -8.63 -1.27 -10.25
CA ALA A 24 -9.11 -2.57 -10.69
C ALA A 24 -10.60 -2.77 -10.33
N ALA A 25 -11.00 -2.34 -9.14
CA ALA A 25 -12.38 -2.37 -8.69
C ALA A 25 -13.28 -1.45 -9.53
N ASP A 26 -12.84 -0.23 -9.86
CA ASP A 26 -13.59 0.69 -10.73
C ASP A 26 -13.85 0.08 -12.11
N ARG A 27 -12.82 -0.50 -12.74
CA ARG A 27 -12.95 -1.22 -14.03
C ARG A 27 -13.92 -2.39 -13.93
N TYR A 28 -13.85 -3.15 -12.84
CA TYR A 28 -14.76 -4.26 -12.58
C TYR A 28 -16.20 -3.78 -12.45
N CYS A 29 -16.46 -2.76 -11.64
CA CYS A 29 -17.78 -2.17 -11.47
C CYS A 29 -18.33 -1.66 -12.81
N ALA A 30 -17.51 -0.96 -13.61
CA ALA A 30 -17.93 -0.38 -14.89
C ALA A 30 -18.37 -1.44 -15.90
N MET A 31 -17.72 -2.60 -15.92
CA MET A 31 -17.99 -3.66 -16.90
C MET A 31 -19.02 -4.69 -16.41
N CYS A 32 -19.00 -5.02 -15.12
CA CYS A 32 -19.79 -6.11 -14.55
C CYS A 32 -20.98 -5.63 -13.73
N CYS A 33 -20.98 -4.38 -13.26
CA CYS A 33 -22.01 -3.82 -12.39
C CYS A 33 -22.53 -2.46 -12.89
N PRO A 34 -23.08 -2.38 -14.13
CA PRO A 34 -23.47 -1.11 -14.74
C PRO A 34 -24.47 -0.31 -13.90
N MET A 35 -25.37 -0.99 -13.18
CA MET A 35 -26.34 -0.35 -12.29
C MET A 35 -25.66 0.33 -11.08
N LEU A 36 -24.62 -0.28 -10.51
CA LEU A 36 -23.83 0.36 -9.46
C LEU A 36 -23.04 1.53 -10.02
N CYS A 37 -22.43 1.39 -11.21
CA CYS A 37 -21.67 2.48 -11.81
C CYS A 37 -22.50 3.72 -12.14
N ALA A 38 -23.74 3.55 -12.60
CA ALA A 38 -24.64 4.68 -12.83
C ALA A 38 -24.87 5.52 -11.56
N ARG A 39 -24.80 4.89 -10.38
CA ARG A 39 -25.01 5.55 -9.08
C ARG A 39 -23.71 6.02 -8.40
N TYR A 40 -22.66 5.21 -8.47
CA TYR A 40 -21.45 5.39 -7.66
C TYR A 40 -20.28 6.03 -8.41
N ARG A 41 -20.31 6.09 -9.76
CA ARG A 41 -19.22 6.68 -10.54
C ARG A 41 -19.36 8.20 -10.63
N ASN A 42 -19.19 8.88 -9.49
CA ASN A 42 -19.17 10.33 -9.40
C ASN A 42 -17.86 10.85 -8.77
N TYR A 43 -17.54 12.11 -9.06
CA TYR A 43 -16.30 12.75 -8.62
C TYR A 43 -16.16 12.80 -7.09
N CYS A 44 -17.24 13.09 -6.38
CA CYS A 44 -17.24 13.16 -4.92
C CYS A 44 -16.85 11.83 -4.26
N ILE A 45 -17.35 10.71 -4.78
CA ILE A 45 -17.00 9.37 -4.28
C ILE A 45 -15.54 9.06 -4.61
N ALA A 46 -15.06 9.35 -5.82
CA ALA A 46 -13.66 9.14 -6.18
C ALA A 46 -12.70 9.92 -5.28
N VAL A 47 -13.00 11.18 -4.99
CA VAL A 47 -12.24 12.00 -4.04
C VAL A 47 -12.33 11.40 -2.63
N SER A 48 -13.52 11.04 -2.17
CA SER A 48 -13.72 10.46 -0.83
C SER A 48 -12.95 9.15 -0.65
N THR A 49 -13.02 8.23 -1.61
CA THR A 49 -12.27 6.97 -1.58
C THR A 49 -10.77 7.20 -1.62
N SER A 50 -10.31 8.25 -2.33
CA SER A 50 -8.89 8.62 -2.38
C SER A 50 -8.39 9.17 -1.05
N VAL A 51 -9.18 10.03 -0.40
CA VAL A 51 -8.86 10.56 0.94
C VAL A 51 -8.83 9.42 1.96
N ILE A 52 -9.80 8.51 1.92
CA ILE A 52 -9.83 7.32 2.78
C ILE A 52 -8.60 6.43 2.52
N ALA A 53 -8.23 6.22 1.26
CA ALA A 53 -7.03 5.45 0.91
C ALA A 53 -5.75 6.07 1.50
N TRP A 54 -5.61 7.39 1.44
CA TRP A 54 -4.49 8.09 2.07
C TRP A 54 -4.48 7.97 3.60
N ILE A 55 -5.65 8.09 4.24
CA ILE A 55 -5.77 7.91 5.70
C ILE A 55 -5.35 6.50 6.10
N ILE A 56 -5.83 5.47 5.38
CA ILE A 56 -5.47 4.08 5.64
C ILE A 56 -3.98 3.87 5.43
N ALA A 57 -3.42 4.36 4.32
CA ALA A 57 -2.00 4.22 4.02
C ALA A 57 -1.11 4.88 5.08
N PHE A 58 -1.46 6.11 5.51
CA PHE A 58 -0.75 6.81 6.57
C PHE A 58 -0.87 6.07 7.90
N SER A 59 -2.07 5.59 8.25
CA SER A 59 -2.31 4.84 9.49
C SER A 59 -1.48 3.55 9.56
N ALA A 60 -1.37 2.82 8.44
CA ALA A 60 -0.58 1.60 8.35
C ALA A 60 0.94 1.88 8.42
N ALA A 61 1.37 3.08 8.00
CA ALA A 61 2.77 3.51 8.07
C ALA A 61 3.19 4.11 9.43
N ILE A 62 2.25 4.37 10.35
CA ILE A 62 2.52 4.96 11.68
C ILE A 62 3.70 4.28 12.40
N PRO A 63 3.83 2.94 12.45
CA PRO A 63 4.96 2.30 13.13
C PRO A 63 6.33 2.73 12.58
N LEU A 64 6.45 3.02 11.28
CA LEU A 64 7.71 3.53 10.72
C LEU A 64 7.95 4.99 11.06
N PHE A 65 6.90 5.81 11.21
CA PHE A 65 7.06 7.17 11.74
C PHE A 65 7.46 7.20 13.22
N LEU A 66 7.19 6.13 13.98
CA LEU A 66 7.52 6.08 15.41
C LEU A 66 8.88 5.41 15.68
N TYR A 67 9.20 4.32 14.96
CA TYR A 67 10.34 3.47 15.30
C TYR A 67 11.58 3.68 14.43
N SER A 68 11.54 4.50 13.39
CA SER A 68 12.73 4.79 12.59
C SER A 68 13.67 5.76 13.29
N GLU A 69 14.92 5.35 13.51
CA GLU A 69 15.96 6.17 14.13
C GLU A 69 17.24 6.12 13.28
N VAL A 70 18.07 7.14 13.44
CA VAL A 70 19.43 7.13 12.91
C VAL A 70 20.32 6.48 13.97
N ILE A 71 20.99 5.39 13.61
CA ILE A 71 22.02 4.77 14.45
C ILE A 71 23.39 5.09 13.88
N GLU A 72 24.36 5.40 14.73
CA GLU A 72 25.75 5.52 14.30
C GLU A 72 26.39 4.14 14.32
N LEU A 73 26.77 3.64 13.15
CA LEU A 73 27.60 2.45 13.06
C LEU A 73 29.02 2.84 13.45
N GLN A 74 29.42 2.46 14.66
CA GLN A 74 30.82 2.51 15.06
C GLN A 74 31.59 1.46 14.26
N THR A 75 32.01 1.83 13.06
CA THR A 75 32.83 0.96 12.21
C THR A 75 34.23 0.95 12.80
N TYR A 76 34.55 -0.10 13.55
CA TYR A 76 35.86 -0.29 14.22
C TYR A 76 37.08 -0.19 13.28
N ARG A 77 36.86 -0.23 11.96
CA ARG A 77 37.93 -0.36 10.96
C ARG A 77 38.46 0.97 10.39
N THR A 78 37.80 2.09 10.63
CA THR A 78 38.26 3.38 10.10
C THR A 78 37.79 4.49 11.03
N GLU A 79 38.73 5.12 11.74
CA GLU A 79 38.52 6.30 12.61
C GLU A 79 37.85 7.50 11.91
N GLU A 80 37.68 7.46 10.58
CA GLU A 80 37.42 8.65 9.78
C GLU A 80 35.96 8.86 9.35
N LEU A 81 35.02 7.96 9.69
CA LEU A 81 33.61 8.23 9.40
C LEU A 81 32.68 7.41 10.30
N ASN A 82 32.12 8.04 11.33
CA ASN A 82 30.90 7.55 11.97
C ASN A 82 29.81 7.49 10.90
N LYS A 83 29.63 6.33 10.27
CA LYS A 83 28.59 6.13 9.27
C LYS A 83 27.26 6.04 10.00
N SER A 84 26.50 7.11 9.95
CA SER A 84 25.12 7.11 10.40
C SER A 84 24.24 6.38 9.38
N VAL A 85 23.43 5.43 9.85
CA VAL A 85 22.47 4.70 9.02
C VAL A 85 21.07 4.87 9.59
N CYS A 86 20.10 4.94 8.70
CA CYS A 86 18.69 5.16 9.04
C CYS A 86 17.94 3.83 9.00
N ILE A 87 17.53 3.31 10.15
CA ILE A 87 16.86 2.00 10.25
C ILE A 87 15.63 2.06 11.15
N ALA A 88 14.72 1.11 10.96
CA ALA A 88 13.61 0.88 11.88
C ALA A 88 14.10 0.13 13.13
N LYS A 89 14.13 0.81 14.27
CA LYS A 89 14.49 0.26 15.57
C LYS A 89 13.23 -0.22 16.30
N TRP A 90 12.89 -1.48 16.05
CA TRP A 90 11.73 -2.10 16.66
C TRP A 90 11.93 -2.34 18.17
N PRO A 91 10.90 -2.13 19.01
CA PRO A 91 11.01 -2.35 20.45
C PRO A 91 11.22 -3.83 20.81
N SER A 92 10.79 -4.74 19.94
CA SER A 92 11.07 -6.16 20.04
C SER A 92 11.10 -6.82 18.66
N LEU A 93 11.82 -7.93 18.54
CA LEU A 93 11.79 -8.77 17.34
C LEU A 93 10.37 -9.27 17.02
N THR A 94 9.57 -9.51 18.04
CA THR A 94 8.15 -9.87 17.91
C THR A 94 7.33 -8.76 17.27
N SER A 95 7.48 -7.50 17.71
CA SER A 95 6.78 -6.35 17.12
C SER A 95 7.16 -6.17 15.65
N ALA A 96 8.46 -6.29 15.33
CA ALA A 96 8.95 -6.26 13.96
C ALA A 96 8.31 -7.36 13.11
N ARG A 97 8.30 -8.59 13.62
CA ARG A 97 7.72 -9.76 12.93
C ARG A 97 6.22 -9.56 12.69
N TRP A 98 5.46 -9.14 13.71
CA TRP A 98 4.03 -8.87 13.57
C TRP A 98 3.75 -7.81 12.53
N TYR A 99 4.48 -6.69 12.56
CA TYR A 99 4.33 -5.63 11.57
C TYR A 99 4.63 -6.14 10.16
N ILE A 100 5.75 -6.86 9.96
CA ILE A 100 6.13 -7.41 8.66
C ILE A 100 5.06 -8.40 8.17
N THR A 101 4.66 -9.37 8.99
CA THR A 101 3.67 -10.38 8.60
C THR A 101 2.34 -9.74 8.22
N PHE A 102 1.84 -8.81 9.03
CA PHE A 102 0.59 -8.11 8.75
C PHE A 102 0.68 -7.26 7.48
N SER A 103 1.76 -6.50 7.34
CA SER A 103 2.04 -5.70 6.14
C SER A 103 2.14 -6.58 4.89
N SER A 104 2.78 -7.75 4.99
CA SER A 104 2.91 -8.68 3.87
C SER A 104 1.54 -9.20 3.40
N ILE A 105 0.63 -9.49 4.33
CA ILE A 105 -0.73 -9.93 3.99
C ILE A 105 -1.51 -8.77 3.35
N LEU A 106 -1.47 -7.58 3.94
CA LEU A 106 -2.23 -6.43 3.48
C LEU A 106 -1.73 -5.80 2.18
N ILE A 107 -0.43 -5.83 1.91
CA ILE A 107 0.18 -5.21 0.72
C ILE A 107 0.29 -6.21 -0.43
N TYR A 108 0.52 -7.50 -0.15
CA TYR A 108 0.73 -8.50 -1.20
C TYR A 108 -0.46 -9.45 -1.34
N ALA A 109 -0.78 -10.24 -0.31
CA ALA A 109 -1.71 -11.34 -0.46
C ALA A 109 -3.15 -10.88 -0.78
N VAL A 110 -3.70 -9.97 0.03
CA VAL A 110 -5.07 -9.47 -0.14
C VAL A 110 -5.20 -8.65 -1.43
N PRO A 111 -4.33 -7.68 -1.74
CA PRO A 111 -4.42 -6.92 -2.98
C PRO A 111 -4.28 -7.79 -4.22
N LEU A 112 -3.35 -8.76 -4.22
CA LEU A 112 -3.19 -9.67 -5.36
C LEU A 112 -4.45 -10.51 -5.59
N ALA A 113 -5.06 -11.05 -4.53
CA ALA A 113 -6.30 -11.81 -4.64
C ALA A 113 -7.46 -10.94 -5.19
N LEU A 114 -7.60 -9.70 -4.71
CA LEU A 114 -8.63 -8.78 -5.19
C LEU A 114 -8.39 -8.36 -6.65
N MET A 115 -7.17 -7.96 -6.98
CA MET A 115 -6.81 -7.55 -8.35
C MET A 115 -6.98 -8.69 -9.35
N THR A 116 -6.57 -9.91 -9.01
CA THR A 116 -6.76 -11.08 -9.88
C THR A 116 -8.24 -11.37 -10.07
N TYR A 117 -9.05 -11.36 -9.01
CA TYR A 117 -10.49 -11.53 -9.10
C TYR A 117 -11.17 -10.47 -9.98
N PHE A 118 -10.90 -9.19 -9.76
CA PHE A 118 -11.49 -8.09 -10.53
C PHE A 118 -11.10 -8.18 -12.00
N ASN A 119 -9.79 -8.30 -12.31
CA ASN A 119 -9.32 -8.33 -13.68
C ASN A 119 -9.75 -9.60 -14.42
N TYR A 120 -9.80 -10.75 -13.75
CA TYR A 120 -10.31 -11.99 -14.36
C TYR A 120 -11.75 -11.82 -14.85
N ASN A 121 -12.62 -11.24 -14.02
CA ASN A 121 -14.02 -11.02 -14.39
C ASN A 121 -14.19 -10.00 -15.51
N VAL A 122 -13.40 -8.90 -15.47
CA VAL A 122 -13.35 -7.92 -16.57
C VAL A 122 -12.95 -8.60 -17.88
N LEU A 123 -11.86 -9.38 -17.88
CA LEU A 123 -11.39 -10.09 -19.08
C LEU A 123 -12.42 -11.10 -19.59
N LYS A 124 -13.08 -11.85 -18.70
CA LYS A 124 -14.14 -12.79 -19.05
C LYS A 124 -15.31 -12.08 -19.75
N LYS A 125 -15.73 -10.92 -19.24
CA LYS A 125 -16.81 -10.13 -19.84
C LYS A 125 -16.41 -9.54 -21.19
N LEU A 126 -15.21 -8.98 -21.30
CA LEU A 126 -14.67 -8.44 -22.55
C LEU A 126 -14.55 -9.52 -23.62
N ARG A 127 -14.04 -10.71 -23.27
CA ARG A 127 -13.94 -11.84 -24.20
C ARG A 127 -15.32 -12.28 -24.71
N LYS A 128 -16.33 -12.29 -23.84
CA LYS A 128 -17.70 -12.60 -24.25
C LYS A 128 -18.28 -11.53 -25.19
N ALA A 129 -17.95 -10.26 -24.96
CA ALA A 129 -18.38 -9.16 -25.83
C ALA A 129 -17.67 -9.15 -27.19
N LEU A 130 -16.45 -9.68 -27.27
CA LEU A 130 -15.70 -9.83 -28.52
C LEU A 130 -16.19 -11.01 -29.38
N ASN A 131 -16.67 -12.08 -28.73
CA ASN A 131 -17.10 -13.31 -29.41
C ASN A 131 -18.57 -13.29 -29.85
N ASN A 132 -19.35 -12.27 -29.46
CA ASN A 132 -20.75 -12.09 -29.81
C ASN A 132 -20.89 -11.01 -30.89
#